data_AF-A0A2G5C0A9-F1
#
_entry.id   AF-A0A2G5C0A9-F1
#
_cell.length_a   1.000
_cell.length_b   1.000
_cell.length_c   1.000
_cell.angle_alpha   90.00
_cell.angle_beta   90.00
_cell.angle_gamma   90.00
#
_symmetry.space_group_name_H-M   'P 1'
#
loop_
_entity.id
_entity.type
_entity.pdbx_description
1 polymer ?
#
loop_
_entity_poly.entity_id
_entity_poly.type
_entity_poly.pdbx_seq_one_letter_code
_entity_poly.pdbx_strand_id
1 'polypeptide(L)'
;MQEIVFEVHHGGFFSLIPSMHYKMGKKDYFALDVDKLGAVEIKSYIEDDLKYRDVSKIHWCVAGRPLKDNLRLVVDDRSTVDMMNVVQSKELIELYVEHDLFEKMMKTMIFTKRMTKFVKLEVLIVRQDLLM
;
A
#
# COMPACT_ATOMS: atom_id res chain seq x y z
N MET A 1 1.41 -14.78 -24.98
CA MET A 1 1.96 -14.12 -23.79
C MET A 1 0.86 -14.10 -22.75
N GLN A 2 1.17 -14.51 -21.53
CA GLN A 2 0.23 -14.50 -20.43
C GLN A 2 0.38 -13.16 -19.72
N GLU A 3 -0.72 -12.42 -19.59
CA GLU A 3 -0.72 -11.15 -18.87
C GLU A 3 -1.28 -11.33 -17.47
N ILE A 4 -0.79 -10.50 -16.55
CA ILE A 4 -1.29 -10.35 -15.20
C ILE A 4 -1.85 -8.95 -15.03
N VAL A 5 -3.03 -8.84 -14.42
CA VAL A 5 -3.70 -7.57 -14.18
C VAL A 5 -3.59 -7.22 -12.71
N PHE A 6 -3.18 -5.99 -12.44
CA PHE A 6 -3.12 -5.41 -11.12
C PHE A 6 -4.22 -4.37 -10.94
N GLU A 7 -4.91 -4.42 -9.81
CA GLU A 7 -5.68 -3.30 -9.25
C GLU A 7 -4.77 -2.56 -8.27
N VAL A 8 -4.49 -1.28 -8.52
CA VAL A 8 -3.57 -0.48 -7.70
C VAL A 8 -4.38 0.47 -6.84
N HIS A 9 -4.29 0.29 -5.52
CA HIS A 9 -4.82 1.18 -4.51
C HIS A 9 -3.76 2.20 -4.10
N HIS A 10 -4.02 3.49 -4.33
CA HIS A 10 -3.05 4.57 -4.06
C HIS A 10 -3.72 5.84 -3.54
N GLY A 11 -2.92 6.76 -2.96
CA GLY A 11 -3.39 8.01 -2.38
C GLY A 11 -4.24 7.88 -1.11
N GLY A 12 -4.37 6.67 -0.56
CA GLY A 12 -5.06 6.38 0.69
C GLY A 12 -4.09 6.03 1.82
N PHE A 13 -4.63 5.43 2.88
CA PHE A 13 -3.86 4.98 4.03
C PHE A 13 -4.45 3.70 4.64
N PHE A 14 -3.61 2.94 5.34
CA PHE A 14 -4.05 1.78 6.11
C PHE A 14 -4.68 2.20 7.45
N SER A 15 -5.85 1.62 7.75
CA SER A 15 -6.58 1.77 9.00
C SER A 15 -6.66 0.41 9.68
N LEU A 16 -6.22 0.31 10.94
CA LEU A 16 -6.13 -0.96 11.68
C LEU A 16 -7.40 -1.31 12.47
N ILE A 17 -8.33 -0.36 12.64
CA ILE A 17 -9.51 -0.50 13.52
C ILE A 17 -10.80 -0.38 12.69
N PRO A 18 -11.77 -1.31 12.84
CA PRO A 18 -11.77 -2.52 13.70
C PRO A 18 -10.93 -3.68 13.13
N SER A 19 -10.47 -3.56 11.88
CA SER A 19 -9.59 -4.49 11.19
C SER A 19 -8.87 -3.77 10.06
N MET A 20 -7.79 -4.37 9.53
CA MET A 20 -6.93 -3.74 8.53
C MET A 20 -7.65 -3.49 7.20
N HIS A 21 -7.75 -2.23 6.81
CA HIS A 21 -8.34 -1.77 5.54
C HIS A 21 -7.53 -0.64 4.93
N TYR A 22 -7.48 -0.55 3.59
CA TYR A 22 -7.01 0.63 2.89
C TYR A 22 -8.18 1.59 2.64
N LYS A 23 -8.06 2.86 3.07
CA LYS A 23 -9.16 3.84 3.05
C LYS A 23 -8.76 5.12 2.32
N MET A 24 -9.77 5.82 1.81
CA MET A 24 -9.67 7.16 1.20
C MET A 24 -8.76 7.25 -0.04
N GLY A 25 -8.37 6.11 -0.62
CA GLY A 25 -7.57 6.05 -1.84
C GLY A 25 -8.40 6.01 -3.12
N LYS A 26 -7.68 5.96 -4.23
CA LYS A 26 -8.19 5.70 -5.58
C LYS A 26 -7.76 4.30 -6.03
N LYS A 27 -8.35 3.85 -7.13
CA LYS A 27 -8.01 2.62 -7.82
C LYS A 27 -7.66 2.93 -9.27
N ASP A 28 -6.53 2.42 -9.73
CA ASP A 28 -6.11 2.39 -11.12
C ASP A 28 -5.74 0.95 -11.50
N TYR A 29 -5.63 0.66 -12.80
CA TYR A 29 -5.33 -0.70 -13.28
C TYR A 29 -4.21 -0.68 -14.30
N PHE A 30 -3.37 -1.71 -14.27
CA PHE A 30 -2.42 -1.98 -15.33
C PHE A 30 -2.20 -3.48 -15.51
N ALA A 31 -1.69 -3.83 -16.69
CA ALA A 31 -1.34 -5.19 -17.02
C ALA A 31 0.15 -5.27 -17.35
N LEU A 32 0.78 -6.37 -16.93
CA LEU A 32 2.15 -6.73 -17.32
C LEU A 32 2.15 -8.10 -17.99
N ASP A 33 3.05 -8.27 -18.94
CA ASP A 33 3.48 -9.60 -19.35
C ASP A 33 4.15 -10.28 -18.16
N VAL A 34 3.80 -11.53 -17.87
CA VAL A 34 4.40 -12.32 -16.78
C VAL A 34 5.92 -12.38 -16.93
N ASP A 35 6.43 -12.45 -18.16
CA ASP A 35 7.88 -12.48 -18.43
C ASP A 35 8.60 -11.15 -18.12
N LYS A 36 7.84 -10.07 -17.95
CA LYS A 36 8.34 -8.73 -17.58
C LYS A 36 8.04 -8.36 -16.14
N LEU A 37 7.45 -9.26 -15.35
CA LEU A 37 7.07 -8.96 -13.98
C LEU A 37 8.31 -8.88 -13.07
N GLY A 38 8.73 -7.66 -12.77
CA GLY A 38 9.74 -7.34 -11.76
C GLY A 38 9.25 -6.30 -10.78
N ALA A 39 9.96 -6.18 -9.65
CA ALA A 39 9.64 -5.15 -8.65
C ALA A 39 9.86 -3.74 -9.23
N VAL A 40 10.82 -3.60 -10.15
CA VAL A 40 11.13 -2.33 -10.83
C VAL A 40 9.98 -1.89 -11.73
N GLU A 41 9.36 -2.80 -12.48
CA GLU A 41 8.25 -2.50 -13.38
C GLU A 41 7.01 -2.06 -12.60
N ILE A 42 6.69 -2.74 -11.49
CA ILE A 42 5.61 -2.33 -10.59
C ILE A 42 5.88 -0.93 -10.05
N LYS A 43 7.12 -0.68 -9.59
CA LYS A 43 7.52 0.61 -9.03
C LYS A 43 7.47 1.73 -10.09
N SER A 44 7.97 1.47 -11.30
CA SER A 44 7.96 2.44 -12.40
C SER A 44 6.54 2.82 -12.78
N TYR A 45 5.59 1.88 -12.85
CA TYR A 45 4.18 2.23 -13.07
C TYR A 45 3.65 3.20 -11.99
N ILE A 46 3.96 2.95 -10.71
CA ILE A 46 3.48 3.81 -9.62
C ILE A 46 4.14 5.19 -9.63
N GLU A 47 5.46 5.26 -9.85
CA GLU A 47 6.21 6.50 -9.80
C GLU A 47 6.09 7.33 -11.08
N ASP A 48 6.21 6.67 -12.23
CA ASP A 48 6.27 7.32 -13.53
C ASP A 48 4.89 7.48 -14.15
N ASP A 49 3.98 6.51 -14.04
CA ASP A 49 2.66 6.62 -14.69
C ASP A 49 1.64 7.27 -13.76
N LEU A 50 1.55 6.81 -12.50
CA LEU A 50 0.65 7.40 -11.49
C LEU A 50 1.22 8.67 -10.82
N LYS A 51 2.48 9.03 -11.11
CA LYS A 51 3.16 10.26 -10.64
C LYS A 51 3.33 10.36 -9.11
N TYR A 52 3.41 9.24 -8.39
CA TYR A 52 3.69 9.24 -6.96
C TYR A 52 5.19 9.26 -6.68
N ARG A 53 5.70 10.35 -6.09
CA ARG A 53 7.14 10.52 -5.81
C ARG A 53 7.58 10.11 -4.40
N ASP A 54 6.61 9.96 -3.49
CA ASP A 54 6.85 9.71 -2.06
C ASP A 54 6.30 8.33 -1.65
N VAL A 55 6.59 7.31 -2.45
CA VAL A 55 6.21 5.92 -2.17
C VAL A 55 7.15 5.34 -1.12
N SER A 56 6.62 4.95 0.02
CA SER A 56 7.43 4.34 1.09
C SER A 56 7.49 2.83 0.95
N LYS A 57 6.35 2.20 0.70
CA LYS A 57 6.21 0.75 0.54
C LYS A 57 5.11 0.43 -0.48
N ILE A 58 5.30 -0.68 -1.18
CA ILE A 58 4.28 -1.25 -2.06
C ILE A 58 3.96 -2.63 -1.51
N HIS A 59 2.69 -2.85 -1.20
CA HIS A 59 2.22 -4.14 -0.72
C HIS A 59 1.35 -4.81 -1.77
N TRP A 60 1.19 -6.12 -1.70
CA TRP A 60 0.34 -6.89 -2.58
C TRP A 60 -0.52 -7.89 -1.80
N CYS A 61 -1.67 -8.23 -2.37
CA CYS A 61 -2.58 -9.26 -1.88
C CYS A 61 -3.36 -9.84 -3.07
N VAL A 62 -3.78 -11.10 -2.96
CA VAL A 62 -4.80 -11.64 -3.89
C VAL A 62 -6.15 -10.99 -3.57
N ALA A 63 -6.86 -10.55 -4.60
CA ALA A 63 -8.13 -9.86 -4.44
C ALA A 63 -9.14 -10.66 -3.61
N GLY A 64 -9.88 -9.96 -2.75
CA GLY A 64 -10.89 -10.55 -1.86
C GLY A 64 -10.35 -11.27 -0.62
N ARG A 65 -9.02 -11.35 -0.43
CA ARG A 65 -8.44 -11.88 0.82
C ARG A 65 -8.34 -10.79 1.90
N PRO A 66 -8.58 -11.11 3.19
CA PRO A 66 -8.41 -10.14 4.27
C PRO A 66 -6.96 -9.65 4.41
N LEU A 67 -6.76 -8.33 4.47
CA LEU A 67 -5.40 -7.74 4.49
C LEU A 67 -4.58 -8.14 5.71
N LYS A 68 -5.21 -8.30 6.88
CA LYS A 68 -4.55 -8.53 8.18
C LYS A 68 -3.47 -9.63 8.12
N ASP A 69 -3.71 -10.70 7.36
CA ASP A 69 -2.83 -11.88 7.31
C ASP A 69 -2.34 -12.20 5.88
N ASN A 70 -2.79 -11.46 4.87
CA ASN A 70 -2.46 -11.75 3.46
C ASN A 70 -1.65 -10.64 2.78
N LEU A 71 -1.47 -9.49 3.44
CA LEU A 71 -0.70 -8.39 2.88
C LEU A 71 0.81 -8.70 2.91
N ARG A 72 1.46 -8.61 1.75
CA ARG A 72 2.89 -8.94 1.58
C ARG A 72 3.62 -7.79 0.89
N LEU A 73 4.90 -7.62 1.19
CA LEU A 73 5.69 -6.51 0.65
C LEU A 73 6.26 -6.86 -0.74
N VAL A 74 6.25 -5.91 -1.67
CA VAL A 74 7.05 -5.94 -2.90
C VAL A 74 8.38 -5.26 -2.59
N VAL A 75 9.48 -6.02 -2.63
CA VAL A 75 10.83 -5.55 -2.26
C VAL A 75 11.78 -5.66 -3.44
N ASP A 76 11.80 -6.83 -4.05
CA ASP A 76 12.71 -7.22 -5.11
C ASP A 76 12.06 -8.30 -6.00
N ASP A 77 12.79 -8.80 -6.98
CA ASP A 77 12.27 -9.82 -7.91
C ASP A 77 11.97 -11.16 -7.21
N ARG A 78 12.52 -11.42 -6.02
CA ARG A 78 12.13 -12.62 -5.25
C ARG A 78 10.70 -12.47 -4.74
N SER A 79 10.34 -11.27 -4.28
CA SER A 79 8.97 -10.99 -3.85
C SER A 79 7.94 -11.11 -4.98
N THR A 80 8.31 -10.80 -6.23
CA THR A 80 7.42 -10.99 -7.39
C THR A 80 7.37 -12.45 -7.85
N VAL A 81 8.45 -13.22 -7.70
CA VAL A 81 8.42 -14.68 -7.89
C VAL A 81 7.50 -15.33 -6.83
N ASP A 82 7.62 -14.94 -5.56
CA ASP A 82 6.74 -15.43 -4.49
C ASP A 82 5.27 -15.07 -4.74
N MET A 83 5.01 -13.89 -5.30
CA MET A 83 3.68 -13.48 -5.75
C MET A 83 3.13 -14.47 -6.78
N MET A 84 3.91 -14.77 -7.83
CA MET A 84 3.48 -15.71 -8.87
C MET A 84 3.33 -17.15 -8.39
N ASN A 85 4.09 -17.56 -7.38
CA ASN A 85 3.94 -18.89 -6.77
C ASN A 85 2.63 -19.05 -5.97
N VAL A 86 2.03 -17.94 -5.54
CA VAL A 86 0.81 -17.93 -4.72
C VAL A 86 -0.44 -17.70 -5.56
N VAL A 87 -0.32 -16.88 -6.59
CA VAL A 87 -1.41 -16.45 -7.45
C VAL A 87 -1.79 -17.59 -8.39
N GLN A 88 -3.03 -18.05 -8.29
CA GLN A 88 -3.59 -19.02 -9.21
C GLN A 88 -3.96 -18.35 -10.54
N SER A 89 -4.12 -19.15 -11.58
CA SER A 89 -4.50 -18.65 -12.91
C SER A 89 -5.77 -17.79 -12.83
N LYS A 90 -5.69 -16.56 -13.36
CA LYS A 90 -6.78 -15.55 -13.47
C LYS A 90 -7.18 -14.84 -12.17
N GLU A 91 -6.46 -15.03 -11.07
CA GLU A 91 -6.68 -14.20 -9.88
C GLU A 91 -6.24 -12.75 -10.15
N LEU A 92 -7.05 -11.79 -9.68
CA LEU A 92 -6.69 -10.37 -9.67
C LEU A 92 -5.74 -10.13 -8.50
N ILE A 93 -4.65 -9.39 -8.75
CA ILE A 93 -3.75 -8.94 -7.70
C ILE A 93 -4.08 -7.50 -7.34
N GLU A 94 -4.25 -7.25 -6.05
CA GLU A 94 -4.38 -5.90 -5.50
C GLU A 94 -3.01 -5.42 -5.00
N LEU A 95 -2.56 -4.28 -5.48
CA LEU A 95 -1.40 -3.56 -4.98
C LEU A 95 -1.85 -2.41 -4.08
N TYR A 96 -1.16 -2.19 -2.97
CA TYR A 96 -1.46 -1.13 -2.02
C TYR A 96 -0.23 -0.25 -1.82
N VAL A 97 -0.33 1.00 -2.26
CA VAL A 97 0.76 1.97 -2.17
C VAL A 97 0.69 2.70 -0.84
N GLU A 98 1.71 2.51 -0.01
CA GLU A 98 1.94 3.24 1.21
C GLU A 98 2.74 4.51 0.90
N HIS A 99 2.24 5.63 1.39
CA HIS A 99 2.86 6.94 1.19
C HIS A 99 3.30 7.50 2.54
N ASP A 100 4.44 8.20 2.56
CA ASP A 100 4.85 8.99 3.74
C ASP A 100 3.99 10.26 3.96
N LEU A 101 2.90 10.38 3.19
CA LEU A 101 2.00 11.53 3.17
C LEU A 101 1.33 11.78 4.52
N PHE A 102 0.99 10.74 5.29
CA PHE A 102 0.30 10.95 6.57
C PHE A 102 1.19 11.70 7.57
N GLU A 103 2.46 11.31 7.69
CA GLU A 103 3.40 12.03 8.55
C GLU A 103 3.67 13.45 8.06
N LYS A 104 3.86 13.63 6.74
CA LYS A 104 4.10 14.95 6.14
C LYS A 104 2.89 15.88 6.30
N MET A 105 1.67 15.38 6.10
CA MET A 105 0.44 16.14 6.31
C MET A 105 0.21 16.46 7.78
N MET A 106 0.43 15.50 8.70
CA MET A 106 0.31 15.74 10.13
C MET A 106 1.34 16.78 10.62
N LYS A 107 2.60 16.68 10.18
CA LYS A 107 3.65 17.69 10.47
C LYS A 107 3.23 19.06 9.96
N THR A 108 2.66 19.14 8.76
CA THR A 108 2.18 20.40 8.15
C THR A 108 0.96 20.99 8.86
N MET A 109 -0.01 20.16 9.27
CA MET A 109 -1.19 20.57 10.04
C MET A 109 -0.82 21.05 11.45
N ILE A 110 0.14 20.39 12.11
CA ILE A 110 0.69 20.82 13.41
C ILE A 110 1.39 22.19 13.28
N PHE A 111 2.09 22.43 12.17
CA PHE A 111 2.80 23.70 11.94
C PHE A 111 1.86 24.86 11.59
N THR A 112 0.69 24.57 11.02
CA THR A 112 -0.23 25.60 10.47
C THR A 112 -1.43 25.94 11.37
N LYS A 113 -1.77 25.13 12.39
CA LYS A 113 -2.86 25.45 13.34
C LYS A 113 -2.44 25.30 14.81
N ARG A 114 -2.45 26.43 15.53
CA ARG A 114 -2.66 26.48 16.99
C ARG A 114 -4.01 25.83 17.32
N MET A 115 -4.02 25.04 18.41
CA MET A 115 -5.17 24.49 19.17
C MET A 115 -5.77 23.16 18.65
N THR A 116 -6.20 22.19 19.46
CA THR A 116 -6.34 22.08 20.93
C THR A 116 -6.62 20.61 21.29
N LYS A 117 -5.98 20.11 22.36
CA LYS A 117 -6.40 19.05 23.31
C LYS A 117 -7.00 17.69 22.86
N PHE A 118 -7.47 17.47 21.64
CA PHE A 118 -8.14 16.22 21.24
C PHE A 118 -7.19 15.17 20.63
N VAL A 119 -6.10 15.59 19.98
CA VAL A 119 -5.18 14.67 19.27
C VAL A 119 -4.24 13.91 20.23
N LYS A 120 -4.12 14.36 21.49
CA LYS A 120 -3.20 13.74 22.45
C LYS A 120 -3.70 12.38 22.98
N LEU A 121 -4.98 12.04 22.79
CA LEU A 121 -5.53 10.76 23.29
C LEU A 121 -5.30 9.61 22.31
N GLU A 122 -5.42 9.81 20.99
CA GLU A 122 -5.27 8.72 20.00
C GLU A 122 -3.81 8.37 19.71
N VAL A 123 -2.91 9.36 19.73
CA VAL A 123 -1.47 9.13 19.49
C VAL A 123 -0.80 8.41 20.67
N LEU A 124 -1.36 8.50 21.88
CA LEU A 124 -0.85 7.78 23.06
C LEU A 124 -1.20 6.28 23.02
N ILE A 125 -2.38 5.94 22.48
CA ILE A 125 -2.84 4.54 22.36
C ILE A 125 -1.93 3.78 21.37
N VAL A 126 -1.63 4.38 20.22
CA VAL A 126 -0.76 3.74 19.20
C VAL A 126 0.68 3.52 19.68
N ARG A 127 1.17 4.26 20.69
CA ARG A 127 2.54 4.10 21.21
C ARG A 127 2.66 3.17 22.41
N GLN A 128 1.59 2.87 23.14
CA GLN A 128 1.65 1.90 24.24
C GLN A 128 1.57 0.44 23.76
N ASP A 129 0.95 0.18 22.62
CA ASP A 129 0.81 -1.18 22.08
C ASP A 129 2.04 -1.69 21.31
N LEU A 130 3.08 -0.86 21.15
CA LEU A 130 4.36 -1.22 20.53
C LEU A 130 5.51 -1.43 21.53
N LEU A 131 5.21 -1.47 22.83
CA LEU A 131 6.17 -1.74 23.91
C LEU A 131 5.78 -2.90 24.84
N MET A 132 4.93 -3.83 24.37
CA MET A 132 4.74 -5.14 25.01
C MET A 132 5.06 -6.27 24.03
#